data_AF-A0AAQ3Q612-F1
#
_entry.id   AF-A0AAQ3Q612-F1
#
_cell.length_a   1.000
_cell.length_b   1.000
_cell.length_c   1.000
_cell.angle_alpha   90.00
_cell.angle_beta   90.00
_cell.angle_gamma   90.00
#
_symmetry.space_group_name_H-M   'P 1'
#
loop_
_entity.id
_entity.type
_entity.pdbx_description
1 polymer ?
#
loop_
_entity_poly.entity_id
_entity_poly.type
_entity_poly.pdbx_seq_one_letter_code
_entity_poly.pdbx_strand_id
1 'polypeptide(L)'
;MMGGVSLTRSKYDLKGKDQLLSLIRKYPEGLQVVEVKDSYTSDLEGLQALKAAGQVWLLSNMDSQEDIVYPNDPKVMIKVDDDLKQLFRGIELPRDMVDIEKELQKNGMKPATNTARRRAMAQVHGITSKPKPKKKREITKRTKLTNAHLPELFQHLNT
;
A
#
# COMPACT_ATOMS: atom_id res chain seq x y z
N MET A 1 17.10 49.95 -7.64
CA MET A 1 15.96 49.05 -7.37
C MET A 1 16.51 47.65 -7.10
N MET A 2 15.83 46.93 -6.22
CA MET A 2 16.33 45.83 -5.38
C MET A 2 16.99 44.67 -6.12
N GLY A 3 18.21 44.33 -5.71
CA GLY A 3 18.75 42.98 -5.89
C GLY A 3 17.99 42.03 -4.95
N GLY A 4 16.98 41.35 -5.47
CA GLY A 4 16.27 40.29 -4.77
C GLY A 4 17.19 39.08 -4.62
N VAL A 5 17.80 38.92 -3.46
CA VAL A 5 18.43 37.65 -3.09
C VAL A 5 17.29 36.68 -2.78
N SER A 6 16.97 35.80 -3.74
CA SER A 6 16.08 34.66 -3.48
C SER A 6 16.79 33.70 -2.53
N LEU A 7 16.57 33.89 -1.23
CA LEU A 7 16.95 32.91 -0.21
C LEU A 7 16.12 31.65 -0.44
N THR A 8 16.68 30.64 -1.11
CA THR A 8 16.12 29.29 -1.16
C THR A 8 16.09 28.76 0.26
N ARG A 9 14.93 28.87 0.91
CA ARG A 9 14.72 28.39 2.27
C ARG A 9 14.72 26.86 2.20
N SER A 10 15.72 26.24 2.80
CA SER A 10 15.73 24.80 3.01
C SER A 10 14.43 24.37 3.69
N LYS A 11 13.78 23.33 3.17
CA LYS A 11 12.47 22.86 3.66
C LYS A 11 12.59 22.26 5.07
N TYR A 12 13.78 21.78 5.40
CA TYR A 12 14.18 21.19 6.69
C TYR A 12 15.49 21.83 7.19
N ASP A 13 15.58 22.08 8.50
CA ASP A 13 16.82 22.50 9.19
C ASP A 13 17.52 21.25 9.75
N LEU A 14 18.42 20.65 8.96
CA LEU A 14 19.12 19.43 9.34
C LEU A 14 20.56 19.77 9.77
N LYS A 15 20.86 19.57 11.06
CA LYS A 15 22.17 19.88 11.66
C LYS A 15 23.10 18.67 11.80
N GLY A 16 22.59 17.47 11.54
CA GLY A 16 23.37 16.24 11.69
C GLY A 16 22.71 14.98 11.16
N LYS A 17 23.52 13.91 11.08
CA LYS A 17 23.13 12.59 10.57
C LYS A 17 21.94 11.96 11.33
N ASP A 18 21.87 12.16 12.65
CA ASP A 18 20.78 11.63 13.48
C ASP A 18 19.43 12.30 13.18
N GLN A 19 19.45 13.60 12.87
CA GLN A 19 18.26 14.34 12.45
C GLN A 19 17.82 13.91 11.06
N LEU A 20 18.76 13.67 10.14
CA LEU A 20 18.49 13.12 8.82
C LEU A 20 17.82 11.74 8.91
N LEU A 21 18.37 10.82 9.71
CA LEU A 21 17.77 9.50 9.92
C LEU A 21 16.38 9.61 10.56
N SER A 22 16.21 10.50 11.53
CA SER A 22 14.90 10.76 12.16
C SER A 22 13.88 11.32 11.18
N LEU A 23 14.32 12.17 10.24
CA LEU A 23 13.47 12.71 9.18
C LEU A 23 13.05 11.57 8.24
N ILE A 24 14.01 10.79 7.73
CA ILE A 24 13.73 9.69 6.79
C ILE A 24 12.76 8.67 7.39
N ARG A 25 12.90 8.35 8.69
CA ARG A 25 11.97 7.45 9.39
C ARG A 25 10.55 8.00 9.53
N LYS A 26 10.34 9.32 9.47
CA LYS A 26 9.00 9.92 9.48
C LYS A 26 8.29 9.82 8.13
N TYR A 27 9.02 9.63 7.05
CA TYR A 27 8.49 9.54 5.69
C TYR A 27 8.71 8.13 5.13
N PRO A 28 7.84 7.16 5.47
CA PRO A 28 7.95 5.79 4.97
C PRO A 28 7.78 5.70 3.45
N GLU A 29 7.09 6.67 2.84
CA GLU A 29 6.89 6.80 1.39
C GLU A 29 8.16 7.22 0.63
N GLY A 30 9.24 7.56 1.36
CA GLY A 30 10.49 8.02 0.80
C GLY A 30 10.60 9.53 0.67
N LEU A 31 11.84 10.00 0.57
CA LEU A 31 12.21 11.42 0.42
C LEU A 31 13.14 11.58 -0.79
N GLN A 32 12.91 12.61 -1.59
CA GLN A 32 13.81 12.92 -2.70
C GLN A 32 15.15 13.42 -2.17
N VAL A 33 16.25 12.95 -2.76
CA VAL A 33 17.60 13.38 -2.40
C VAL A 33 17.80 14.89 -2.60
N VAL A 34 17.12 15.50 -3.57
CA VAL A 34 17.18 16.95 -3.80
C VAL A 34 16.67 17.73 -2.59
N GLU A 35 15.51 17.34 -2.03
CA GLU A 35 14.96 17.99 -0.82
C GLU A 35 15.87 17.78 0.40
N VAL A 36 16.56 16.64 0.47
CA VAL A 36 17.54 16.35 1.54
C VAL A 36 18.82 17.18 1.37
N LYS A 37 19.33 17.29 0.14
CA LYS A 37 20.53 18.09 -0.21
C LYS A 37 20.33 19.57 0.07
N ASP A 38 19.18 20.11 -0.31
CA ASP A 38 18.85 21.53 -0.05
C ASP A 38 18.80 21.84 1.45
N SER A 39 18.51 20.83 2.27
CA SER A 39 18.39 20.94 3.72
C SER A 39 19.62 20.57 4.53
N TYR A 40 20.61 19.94 3.91
CA TYR A 40 21.77 19.40 4.59
C TYR A 40 23.04 19.92 3.93
N THR A 41 23.70 20.87 4.61
CA THR A 41 24.93 21.53 4.14
C THR A 41 26.16 20.63 4.19
N SER A 42 26.11 19.51 4.90
CA SER A 42 27.18 18.52 4.89
C SER A 42 26.97 17.60 3.69
N ASP A 43 28.01 17.45 2.88
CA ASP A 43 28.02 16.70 1.64
C ASP A 43 27.34 15.33 1.77
N LEU A 44 26.90 14.79 0.62
CA LEU A 44 26.25 13.48 0.42
C LEU A 44 26.83 12.29 1.21
N GLU A 45 28.02 12.44 1.78
CA GLU A 45 28.67 11.56 2.73
C GLU A 45 27.76 11.12 3.89
N GLY A 46 26.94 12.01 4.47
CA GLY A 46 26.03 11.62 5.55
C GLY A 46 24.99 10.57 5.11
N LEU A 47 24.47 10.73 3.90
CA LEU A 47 23.53 9.80 3.28
C LEU A 47 24.21 8.49 2.88
N GLN A 48 25.41 8.57 2.30
CA GLN A 48 26.22 7.39 1.96
C GLN A 48 26.58 6.59 3.21
N ALA A 49 26.90 7.26 4.33
CA ALA A 49 27.19 6.61 5.59
C ALA A 49 25.95 5.92 6.20
N LEU A 50 24.75 6.47 6.00
CA LEU A 50 23.49 5.81 6.39
C LEU A 50 23.19 4.59 5.51
N LYS A 51 23.48 4.68 4.20
CA LYS A 51 23.33 3.57 3.24
C LYS A 51 24.31 2.45 3.57
N ALA A 52 25.58 2.76 3.81
CA ALA A 52 26.61 1.80 4.19
C ALA A 52 26.31 1.12 5.54
N ALA A 53 25.72 1.86 6.48
CA ALA A 53 25.22 1.32 7.75
C ALA A 53 23.95 0.48 7.59
N GLY A 54 23.37 0.39 6.38
CA GLY A 54 22.14 -0.35 6.12
C GLY A 54 20.90 0.26 6.78
N GLN A 55 20.94 1.54 7.17
CA GLN A 55 19.83 2.21 7.86
C GLN A 55 18.84 2.88 6.88
N VAL A 56 19.26 3.06 5.62
CA VAL A 56 18.43 3.64 4.56
C VAL A 56 18.67 2.90 3.24
N TRP A 57 17.67 2.88 2.38
CA TRP A 57 17.79 2.46 0.99
C TRP A 57 17.80 3.66 0.07
N LEU A 58 18.68 3.63 -0.91
CA LEU A 58 18.77 4.63 -1.97
C LEU A 58 18.36 3.96 -3.27
N LEU A 59 17.26 4.44 -3.86
CA LEU A 59 16.72 3.94 -5.11
C LEU A 59 16.83 5.06 -6.15
N SER A 60 17.62 4.79 -7.20
CA SER A 60 17.75 5.68 -8.35
C SER A 60 16.74 5.26 -9.40
N ASN A 61 15.84 6.17 -9.78
CA ASN A 61 14.97 5.92 -10.92
C ASN A 61 15.78 6.12 -12.21
N MET A 62 15.92 5.06 -13.01
CA MET A 62 16.71 5.09 -14.26
C MET A 62 16.13 6.07 -15.29
N ASP A 63 14.82 6.30 -15.28
CA ASP A 63 14.15 7.18 -16.25
C ASP A 63 14.19 8.66 -15.86
N SER A 64 14.04 8.99 -14.57
CA SER A 64 13.93 10.38 -14.11
C SER A 64 15.21 10.95 -13.51
N GLN A 65 16.26 10.14 -13.31
CA GLN A 65 17.47 10.50 -12.54
C GLN A 65 17.18 11.02 -11.12
N GLU A 66 15.96 10.78 -10.62
CA GLU A 66 15.54 11.15 -9.28
C GLU A 66 15.97 10.04 -8.33
N ASP A 67 16.81 10.39 -7.36
CA ASP A 67 17.18 9.51 -6.27
C ASP A 67 16.18 9.70 -5.11
N ILE A 68 15.61 8.59 -4.63
CA ILE A 68 14.69 8.56 -3.50
C ILE A 68 15.31 7.74 -2.36
N VAL A 69 15.23 8.29 -1.15
CA VAL A 69 15.72 7.71 0.09
C VAL A 69 14.57 7.14 0.90
N TYR A 70 14.67 5.87 1.24
CA TYR A 70 13.70 5.16 2.08
C TYR A 70 14.32 4.75 3.41
N PRO A 71 13.55 4.72 4.52
CA PRO A 71 14.02 4.15 5.78
C PRO A 71 14.18 2.62 5.63
N ASN A 72 15.31 2.08 6.08
CA ASN A 72 15.49 0.63 6.21
C ASN A 72 15.49 0.25 7.69
N ASP A 73 14.76 -0.80 8.06
CA ASP A 73 14.80 -1.35 9.41
C ASP A 73 15.94 -2.38 9.52
N PRO A 74 17.01 -2.10 10.28
CA PRO A 74 18.14 -3.02 10.41
C PRO A 74 17.77 -4.35 11.06
N LYS A 75 16.61 -4.46 11.73
CA LYS A 75 16.13 -5.73 12.30
C LYS A 75 15.76 -6.77 11.26
N VAL A 76 15.58 -6.37 10.00
CA VAL A 76 15.12 -7.23 8.90
C VAL A 76 16.28 -7.62 7.96
N MET A 77 17.53 -7.43 8.38
CA MET A 77 18.68 -7.77 7.54
C MET A 77 18.90 -9.29 7.47
N ILE A 78 18.18 -9.96 6.58
CA ILE A 78 18.39 -11.38 6.27
C ILE A 78 19.46 -11.45 5.17
N LYS A 79 20.65 -11.93 5.52
CA LYS A 79 21.67 -12.27 4.52
C LYS A 79 21.22 -13.56 3.82
N VAL A 80 21.04 -13.48 2.52
CA VAL A 80 20.67 -14.60 1.66
C VAL A 80 21.74 -14.76 0.60
N ASP A 81 22.29 -15.97 0.50
CA ASP A 81 23.29 -16.32 -0.51
C ASP A 81 22.70 -16.23 -1.92
N ASP A 82 23.55 -15.92 -2.90
CA ASP A 82 23.10 -15.73 -4.29
C ASP A 82 22.54 -17.01 -4.90
N ASP A 83 23.07 -18.18 -4.52
CA ASP A 83 22.53 -19.49 -4.93
C ASP A 83 21.10 -19.69 -4.41
N LEU A 84 20.79 -19.25 -3.18
CA LEU A 84 19.45 -19.34 -2.61
C LEU A 84 18.49 -18.35 -3.28
N LYS A 85 18.97 -17.16 -3.67
CA LYS A 85 18.19 -16.21 -4.49
C LYS A 85 17.89 -16.78 -5.87
N GLN A 86 18.87 -17.45 -6.50
CA GLN A 86 18.69 -18.05 -7.80
C GLN A 86 17.70 -19.22 -7.73
N LEU A 87 17.84 -20.09 -6.73
CA LEU A 87 16.90 -21.17 -6.49
C LEU A 87 15.48 -20.63 -6.27
N PHE A 88 15.32 -19.62 -5.42
CA PHE A 88 14.01 -19.01 -5.17
C PHE A 88 13.36 -18.44 -6.44
N ARG A 89 14.13 -17.78 -7.31
CA ARG A 89 13.64 -17.26 -8.60
C ARG A 89 13.32 -18.36 -9.62
N GLY A 90 13.99 -19.51 -9.52
CA GLY A 90 13.77 -20.65 -10.40
C GLY A 90 12.58 -21.52 -10.02
N ILE A 91 12.01 -21.36 -8.81
CA ILE A 91 10.80 -22.08 -8.41
C ILE A 91 9.62 -21.51 -9.17
N GLU A 92 9.10 -22.28 -10.13
CA GLU A 92 7.86 -21.95 -10.83
C GLU A 92 6.67 -22.20 -9.90
N LEU A 93 5.99 -21.12 -9.51
CA LEU A 93 4.74 -21.23 -8.76
C LEU A 93 3.59 -21.62 -9.70
N PRO A 94 2.70 -22.55 -9.31
CA PRO A 94 1.48 -22.82 -10.05
C PRO A 94 0.67 -21.53 -10.24
N ARG A 95 0.20 -21.29 -11.47
CA ARG A 95 -0.60 -20.09 -11.78
C ARG A 95 -2.02 -20.18 -11.22
N ASP A 96 -2.54 -21.40 -11.06
CA ASP A 96 -3.87 -21.63 -10.55
C ASP A 96 -3.85 -21.79 -9.02
N MET A 97 -4.64 -20.95 -8.34
CA MET A 97 -4.85 -21.00 -6.89
C MET A 97 -5.31 -22.37 -6.37
N VAL A 98 -6.04 -23.16 -7.16
CA VAL A 98 -6.49 -24.51 -6.75
C VAL A 98 -5.32 -25.48 -6.69
N ASP A 99 -4.37 -25.37 -7.62
CA ASP A 99 -3.18 -26.20 -7.63
C ASP A 99 -2.25 -25.83 -6.46
N ILE A 100 -2.11 -24.53 -6.16
CA ILE A 100 -1.40 -24.06 -4.95
C ILE A 100 -2.04 -24.63 -3.68
N GLU A 101 -3.37 -24.55 -3.54
CA GLU A 101 -4.07 -25.09 -2.36
C GLU A 101 -3.87 -26.60 -2.22
N LYS A 102 -3.87 -27.34 -3.33
CA LYS A 102 -3.64 -28.79 -3.35
C LYS A 102 -2.21 -29.14 -2.96
N GLU A 103 -1.22 -28.40 -3.44
CA GLU A 103 0.19 -28.59 -3.06
C GLU A 103 0.43 -28.23 -1.59
N LEU A 104 -0.17 -27.15 -1.09
CA LEU A 104 -0.10 -26.79 0.33
C LEU A 104 -0.70 -27.90 1.19
N GLN A 105 -1.89 -28.42 0.84
CA GLN A 105 -2.51 -29.53 1.56
C GLN A 105 -1.69 -30.82 1.49
N LYS A 106 -1.13 -31.14 0.33
CA LYS A 106 -0.23 -32.30 0.16
C LYS A 106 1.00 -32.21 1.05
N ASN A 107 1.52 -31.01 1.26
CA ASN A 107 2.65 -30.72 2.15
C ASN A 107 2.22 -30.44 3.61
N GLY A 108 0.96 -30.71 3.98
CA GLY A 108 0.46 -30.54 5.35
C GLY A 108 0.23 -29.10 5.80
N MET A 109 0.36 -28.12 4.90
CA MET A 109 0.08 -26.71 5.18
C MET A 109 -1.39 -26.41 4.95
N LYS A 110 -2.01 -25.67 5.88
CA LYS A 110 -3.39 -25.20 5.72
C LYS A 110 -3.41 -24.04 4.72
N PRO A 111 -4.11 -24.15 3.58
CA PRO A 111 -4.17 -23.05 2.64
C PRO A 111 -4.94 -21.87 3.24
N ALA A 112 -4.46 -20.66 3.00
CA ALA A 112 -5.11 -19.43 3.48
C ALA A 112 -6.45 -19.16 2.77
N THR A 113 -6.65 -19.73 1.58
CA THR A 113 -7.84 -19.58 0.75
C THR A 113 -8.51 -20.93 0.53
N ASN A 114 -9.82 -20.93 0.23
CA ASN A 114 -10.59 -22.14 -0.09
C ASN A 114 -11.24 -21.99 -1.48
N THR A 115 -10.38 -21.72 -2.46
CA THR A 115 -10.71 -21.47 -3.87
C THR A 115 -11.32 -22.70 -4.51
N ALA A 116 -10.78 -23.89 -4.20
CA ALA A 116 -11.31 -25.15 -4.70
C ALA A 116 -12.79 -25.34 -4.32
N ARG A 117 -13.14 -25.08 -3.04
CA ARG A 117 -14.53 -25.15 -2.57
C ARG A 117 -15.41 -24.07 -3.18
N ARG A 118 -14.92 -22.83 -3.35
CA ARG A 118 -15.68 -21.76 -4.03
C ARG A 118 -15.98 -22.11 -5.49
N ARG A 119 -15.02 -22.67 -6.24
CA ARG A 119 -15.25 -23.10 -7.64
C ARG A 119 -16.21 -24.26 -7.72
N ALA A 120 -16.04 -25.28 -6.86
CA ALA A 120 -16.96 -26.41 -6.80
C ALA A 120 -18.39 -25.95 -6.48
N MET A 121 -18.56 -25.05 -5.51
CA MET A 121 -19.87 -24.45 -5.21
C MET A 121 -20.42 -23.62 -6.37
N ALA A 122 -19.60 -22.84 -7.08
CA ALA A 122 -20.04 -22.05 -8.22
C ALA A 122 -20.48 -22.90 -9.42
N GLN A 123 -19.84 -24.07 -9.62
CA GLN A 123 -20.22 -25.03 -10.66
C GLN A 123 -21.49 -25.83 -10.27
N VAL A 124 -21.59 -26.25 -9.00
CA VAL A 124 -22.74 -27.03 -8.51
C VAL A 124 -23.99 -26.16 -8.31
N HIS A 125 -23.84 -24.90 -7.89
CA HIS A 125 -24.94 -23.97 -7.61
C HIS A 125 -25.07 -22.87 -8.68
N GLY A 126 -24.52 -23.10 -9.88
CA GLY A 126 -24.54 -22.21 -11.06
C GLY A 126 -25.04 -20.80 -10.79
N ILE A 127 -24.15 -19.88 -10.36
CA ILE A 127 -24.41 -18.45 -10.11
C ILE A 127 -25.85 -18.15 -9.65
N THR A 128 -26.39 -18.90 -8.68
CA THR A 128 -27.59 -18.41 -7.98
C THR A 128 -27.11 -17.52 -6.86
N SER A 129 -26.64 -16.31 -7.18
CA SER A 129 -26.74 -15.24 -6.20
C SER A 129 -28.24 -14.98 -6.03
N LYS A 130 -28.91 -15.75 -5.17
CA LYS A 130 -30.28 -15.42 -4.78
C LYS A 130 -30.24 -13.97 -4.31
N PRO A 131 -30.92 -13.03 -4.99
CA PRO A 131 -30.92 -11.65 -4.54
C PRO A 131 -31.40 -11.65 -3.09
N LYS A 132 -30.57 -11.14 -2.17
CA LYS A 132 -30.99 -10.96 -0.78
C LYS A 132 -32.34 -10.24 -0.83
N PRO A 133 -33.41 -10.77 -0.20
CA PRO A 133 -34.69 -10.08 -0.18
C PRO A 133 -34.46 -8.73 0.47
N LYS A 134 -34.49 -7.65 -0.32
CA LYS A 134 -34.52 -6.29 0.21
C LYS A 134 -35.79 -6.21 1.04
N LYS A 135 -35.66 -6.13 2.36
CA LYS A 135 -36.80 -5.80 3.22
C LYS A 135 -37.37 -4.50 2.70
N LYS A 136 -38.59 -4.52 2.16
CA LYS A 136 -39.35 -3.31 1.85
C LYS A 136 -39.46 -2.55 3.19
N ARG A 137 -38.78 -1.42 3.31
CA ARG A 137 -38.98 -0.53 4.46
C ARG A 137 -40.30 0.17 4.19
N GLU A 138 -41.33 -0.22 4.93
CA GLU A 138 -42.61 0.48 4.91
C GLU A 138 -42.38 1.90 5.39
N ILE A 139 -42.82 2.86 4.58
CA ILE A 139 -42.74 4.29 4.90
C ILE A 139 -43.73 4.52 6.04
N THR A 140 -43.23 4.68 7.27
CA THR A 140 -44.09 5.06 8.40
C THR A 140 -44.24 6.58 8.46
N LYS A 141 -45.31 7.07 9.10
CA LYS A 141 -45.63 8.52 9.28
C LYS A 141 -44.47 9.36 9.85
N ARG A 142 -43.44 8.73 10.41
CA ARG A 142 -42.25 9.36 11.00
C ARG A 142 -41.09 9.55 10.01
N THR A 143 -41.21 9.04 8.78
CA THR A 143 -40.18 9.13 7.75
C THR A 143 -40.27 10.48 7.05
N LYS A 144 -39.17 11.26 7.02
CA LYS A 144 -39.14 12.57 6.35
C LYS A 144 -39.24 12.37 4.83
N LEU A 145 -40.38 12.75 4.26
CA LEU A 145 -40.65 12.69 2.82
C LEU A 145 -40.14 13.97 2.15
N THR A 146 -39.22 13.82 1.20
CA THR A 146 -38.70 14.95 0.40
C THR A 146 -39.61 15.26 -0.80
N ASN A 147 -40.57 14.38 -1.11
CA ASN A 147 -41.45 14.46 -2.28
C ASN A 147 -42.86 14.97 -1.89
N ALA A 148 -42.95 16.04 -1.10
CA ALA A 148 -44.22 16.55 -0.57
C ALA A 148 -45.21 17.07 -1.63
N HIS A 149 -44.73 17.35 -2.84
CA HIS A 149 -45.51 17.91 -3.95
C HIS A 149 -46.19 16.85 -4.84
N LEU A 150 -45.97 15.55 -4.57
CA LEU A 150 -46.57 14.44 -5.33
C LEU A 150 -47.43 13.54 -4.41
N PRO A 151 -48.66 13.96 -4.07
CA PRO A 151 -49.49 13.28 -3.09
C PRO A 151 -50.00 11.90 -3.56
N GLU A 152 -50.05 11.66 -4.87
CA GLU A 152 -50.51 10.38 -5.45
C GLU A 152 -49.65 9.18 -5.01
N LEU A 153 -48.37 9.41 -4.71
CA LEU A 153 -47.42 8.38 -4.30
C LEU A 153 -47.63 7.86 -2.87
N PHE A 154 -48.54 8.48 -2.09
CA PHE A 154 -48.70 8.21 -0.66
C PHE A 154 -50.15 7.91 -0.25
N GLN A 155 -51.09 7.81 -1.19
CA GLN A 155 -52.52 7.62 -0.90
C GLN A 155 -52.78 6.33 -0.09
N HIS A 156 -51.98 5.29 -0.32
CA HIS A 156 -52.06 3.98 0.34
C HIS A 156 -51.52 3.97 1.79
N LEU A 157 -51.01 5.10 2.32
CA LEU A 157 -50.54 5.24 3.71
C LEU A 157 -51.61 5.80 4.66
N ASN A 158 -52.78 6.21 4.14
CA ASN A 158 -53.86 6.85 4.89
C ASN A 158 -55.07 5.91 5.16
N THR A 159 -54.90 4.61 4.97
CA THR A 159 -55.84 3.56 5.44
C THR A 159 -55.25 2.89 6.68
#